data_AF-X0Y6M0-F1
#
_entry.id   AF-X0Y6M0-F1
#
_cell.length_a   1.000
_cell.length_b   1.000
_cell.length_c   1.000
_cell.angle_alpha   90.00
_cell.angle_beta   90.00
_cell.angle_gamma   90.00
#
_symmetry.space_group_name_H-M   'P 1'
#
loop_
_entity.id
_entity.type
_entity.pdbx_description
1 polymer ?
#
loop_
_entity_poly.entity_id
_entity_poly.type
_entity_poly.pdbx_seq_one_letter_code
_entity_poly.pdbx_strand_id
1 'polypeptide(L)' 'MRLLVTAGPTCEDLDAVRFLTNRSTGRMGYALAREGAARGHAVTLVSGPTNLAAPEHVKRVDVRSAQ' A
#
# COMPACT_ATOMS: atom_id res chain seq x y z
N MET A 1 -6.96 -6.21 17.19
CA MET A 1 -5.83 -7.01 16.65
C MET A 1 -4.83 -6.08 15.98
N ARG A 2 -3.66 -6.60 15.59
CA ARG A 2 -2.70 -5.88 14.73
C ARG A 2 -2.81 -6.45 13.31
N LEU A 3 -3.07 -5.59 12.33
CA LEU A 3 -3.19 -5.97 10.93
C LEU A 3 -2.03 -5.37 10.12
N LEU A 4 -1.44 -6.19 9.27
CA LEU A 4 -0.50 -5.76 8.24
C LEU A 4 -1.19 -5.97 6.89
N VAL A 5 -1.31 -4.90 6.11
CA VAL A 5 -1.91 -4.92 4.78
C VAL A 5 -0.87 -4.44 3.77
N THR A 6 -0.71 -5.13 2.65
CA THR A 6 0.08 -4.65 1.52
C THR A 6 -0.87 -4.17 0.42
N ALA A 7 -0.56 -3.06 -0.24
CA ALA A 7 -1.40 -2.53 -1.31
C ALA A 7 -0.60 -1.70 -2.31
N GLY A 8 -1.12 -1.59 -3.54
CA GLY A 8 -0.47 -0.88 -4.62
C GLY A 8 0.48 -1.77 -5.44
N PRO A 9 1.02 -1.23 -6.54
CA PRO A 9 1.98 -1.95 -7.38
C PRO A 9 3.39 -1.88 -6.78
N THR A 10 4.30 -2.73 -7.21
CA THR A 10 5.75 -2.49 -7.06
C THR A 10 6.31 -1.96 -8.38
N CYS A 11 7.46 -1.30 -8.31
CA CYS A 11 8.21 -0.78 -9.45
C CYS A 11 9.65 -1.26 -9.34
N GLU A 12 10.01 -2.28 -10.12
CA GLU A 12 11.38 -2.79 -10.20
C GLU A 12 12.16 -2.02 -11.26
N ASP A 13 13.14 -1.24 -10.82
CA ASP A 13 13.92 -0.37 -11.71
C ASP A 13 14.76 -1.20 -12.69
N LEU A 14 14.65 -0.88 -13.98
CA LEU A 14 15.48 -1.45 -15.06
C LEU A 14 16.66 -0.52 -15.36
N ASP A 15 16.41 0.78 -15.28
CA ASP A 15 17.39 1.86 -15.36
C ASP A 15 16.84 3.11 -14.65
N ALA A 16 17.50 4.25 -14.81
CA ALA A 16 17.13 5.50 -14.14
C ALA A 16 15.72 6.03 -14.47
N VAL A 17 15.06 5.52 -15.51
CA VAL A 17 13.74 6.00 -15.97
C VAL A 17 12.71 4.87 -16.09
N ARG A 18 13.11 3.71 -16.60
CA ARG A 18 12.22 2.58 -16.88
C ARG A 18 12.18 1.63 -15.69
N PHE A 19 10.99 1.09 -15.44
CA PHE A 19 10.76 0.08 -14.40
C PHE A 19 9.68 -0.90 -14.84
N LEU A 20 9.75 -2.12 -14.33
CA LEU A 20 8.68 -3.11 -14.46
C LEU A 20 7.69 -2.93 -13.32
N THR A 21 6.41 -2.83 -13.66
CA THR A 21 5.32 -2.67 -12.68
C THR A 21 4.10 -3.48 -13.07
N ASN A 22 3.12 -3.55 -12.17
CA ASN A 22 1.83 -4.15 -12.42
C ASN A 22 0.72 -3.07 -12.46
N ARG A 23 -0.44 -3.40 -13.04
CA ARG A 23 -1.58 -2.47 -13.19
C ARG A 23 -2.44 -2.35 -11.92
N SER A 24 -1.94 -2.77 -10.77
CA SER A 24 -2.68 -2.63 -9.51
C SER A 24 -2.85 -1.14 -9.17
N THR A 25 -4.07 -0.78 -8.77
CA THR A 25 -4.35 0.57 -8.28
C THR A 25 -4.22 0.66 -6.75
N GLY A 26 -4.11 -0.47 -6.05
CA GLY A 26 -4.11 -0.54 -4.58
C GLY A 26 -5.47 -0.31 -3.91
N ARG A 27 -6.52 0.05 -4.64
CA ARG A 27 -7.83 0.45 -4.09
C ARG A 27 -8.44 -0.57 -3.13
N MET A 28 -8.39 -1.85 -3.47
CA MET A 28 -8.93 -2.91 -2.60
C MET A 28 -8.16 -3.01 -1.27
N GLY A 29 -6.82 -3.00 -1.31
CA GLY A 29 -6.01 -3.06 -0.09
C GLY A 29 -6.23 -1.83 0.81
N TYR A 30 -6.38 -0.64 0.21
CA TYR A 30 -6.73 0.59 0.95
C TYR A 30 -8.12 0.49 1.60
N ALA A 31 -9.11 -0.09 0.91
CA ALA A 31 -10.45 -0.30 1.47
C ALA A 31 -10.42 -1.29 2.66
N LEU A 32 -9.64 -2.37 2.56
CA LEU A 32 -9.44 -3.32 3.65
C LEU A 32 -8.73 -2.68 4.85
N ALA A 33 -7.69 -1.88 4.60
CA ALA A 33 -6.98 -1.17 5.66
C ALA A 33 -7.90 -0.18 6.39
N ARG A 34 -8.73 0.57 5.64
CA ARG A 34 -9.75 1.47 6.20
C ARG A 34 -10.74 0.71 7.07
N GLU A 35 -11.29 -0.40 6.58
CA GLU A 35 -12.27 -1.19 7.32
C GLU A 35 -11.66 -1.80 8.59
N GLY A 36 -10.41 -2.28 8.51
CA GLY A 36 -9.68 -2.77 9.68
C GLY A 36 -9.52 -1.69 10.75
N ALA A 37 -9.14 -0.47 10.35
CA ALA A 37 -9.02 0.66 11.27
C ALA A 37 -10.38 1.09 11.84
N ALA A 38 -11.43 1.14 11.01
CA ALA A 38 -12.79 1.46 11.44
C ALA A 38 -13.34 0.47 12.48
N ARG A 39 -12.89 -0.79 12.45
CA ARG A 39 -13.20 -1.82 13.46
C ARG A 39 -12.32 -1.76 14.71
N GLY A 40 -11.51 -0.71 14.87
CA GLY A 40 -10.65 -0.51 16.03
C GLY A 40 -9.40 -1.37 16.04
N HIS A 41 -8.95 -1.88 14.89
CA HIS A 41 -7.68 -2.59 14.80
C HIS A 41 -6.51 -1.62 14.53
N ALA A 42 -5.33 -1.94 15.06
CA ALA A 42 -4.10 -1.23 14.71
C ALA A 42 -3.61 -1.72 13.35
N VAL A 43 -3.71 -0.88 12.33
CA VAL A 43 -3.39 -1.24 10.95
C VAL A 43 -2.09 -0.58 10.49
N THR A 44 -1.16 -1.40 9.99
CA THR A 44 -0.04 -0.94 9.17
C THR A 44 -0.31 -1.26 7.71
N LEU A 45 -0.25 -0.26 6.84
CA LEU A 45 -0.40 -0.39 5.40
C LEU A 45 0.95 -0.17 4.73
N VAL A 46 1.53 -1.23 4.17
CA VAL A 46 2.70 -1.14 3.29
C VAL A 46 2.19 -0.82 1.89
N SER A 47 2.46 0.38 1.42
CA SER A 47 1.96 0.91 0.15
C SER A 47 3.06 0.98 -0.88
N GLY A 48 2.83 0.34 -2.02
CA GLY A 48 3.53 0.65 -3.26
C GLY A 48 3.15 2.02 -3.83
N PRO A 49 3.79 2.48 -4.92
CA PRO A 49 3.55 3.80 -5.50
C PRO A 49 2.10 3.97 -5.96
N THR A 50 1.38 4.90 -5.34
CA THR A 50 -0.02 5.23 -5.68
C THR A 50 -0.39 6.61 -5.18
N ASN A 51 -1.36 7.26 -5.84
CA ASN A 51 -1.90 8.56 -5.46
C ASN A 51 -3.08 8.46 -4.46
N LEU A 52 -3.36 7.25 -3.94
CA LEU A 52 -4.38 7.07 -2.92
C LEU A 52 -3.93 7.69 -1.59
N ALA A 53 -4.83 8.46 -0.96
CA ALA A 53 -4.62 8.96 0.39
C ALA A 53 -4.68 7.80 1.40
N ALA A 54 -3.80 7.83 2.40
CA ALA A 54 -3.85 6.86 3.49
C ALA A 54 -5.19 6.99 4.24
N PRO A 55 -5.88 5.89 4.57
CA PRO A 55 -7.09 5.96 5.38
C PRO A 55 -6.79 6.50 6.79
N GLU A 56 -7.78 7.12 7.43
CA GLU A 56 -7.67 7.58 8.81
C GLU A 56 -7.28 6.45 9.76
N HIS A 57 -6.47 6.78 10.77
CA HIS A 57 -5.99 5.84 11.79
C HIS A 57 -5.21 4.63 11.26
N VAL A 58 -4.74 4.66 10.01
CA VAL A 58 -3.83 3.66 9.41
C VAL A 58 -2.41 4.20 9.36
N LYS A 59 -1.44 3.44 9.86
CA LYS A 59 -0.01 3.77 9.70
C LYS A 59 0.45 3.33 8.31
N ARG A 60 0.79 4.27 7.44
CA ARG A 60 1.34 3.98 6.11
C ARG A 60 2.87 3.83 6.16
N VAL A 61 3.39 2.88 5.39
CA VAL A 61 4.81 2.70 5.09
C VAL A 61 4.95 2.61 3.57
N ASP A 62 5.68 3.53 2.97
CA ASP A 62 5.87 3.56 1.52
C ASP A 62 7.03 2.66 1.09
N VAL A 63 6.80 1.89 0.03
CA VAL A 63 7.80 1.05 -0.65
C VAL A 63 7.73 1.28 -2.15
N ARG A 64 8.82 0.97 -2.84
CA ARG A 64 8.90 1.03 -4.31
C ARG A 64 9.13 -0.35 -4.91
N SER A 65 10.16 -1.06 -4.46
CA SER A 65 10.53 -2.41 -4.90
C SER A 65 9.95 -3.49 -3.98
N ALA A 66 9.90 -4.73 -4.49
CA ALA A 66 9.53 -5.94 -3.78
C ALA A 66 10.67 -6.58 -2.96
N GLN A 67 11.88 -6.01 -2.98
CA GLN A 67 13.04 -6.48 -2.21
C GLN A 67 12.94 -6.18 -0.71
#